data_AF-H8FUS2-F1
#
_entry.id   AF-H8FUS2-F1
#
_cell.length_a   1.000
_cell.length_b   1.000
_cell.length_c   1.000
_cell.angle_alpha   90.00
_cell.angle_beta   90.00
_cell.angle_gamma   90.00
#
_symmetry.space_group_name_H-M   'P 1'
#
loop_
_entity.id
_entity.type
_entity.pdbx_description
1 polymer ?
#
loop_
_entity_poly.entity_id
_entity_poly.type
_entity_poly.pdbx_seq_one_letter_code
_entity_poly.pdbx_strand_id
1 'polypeptide(L)'
;MATSEDTPIAPGAKTRQVPLRDLPRSRFPLTFERYSRLYDQIDAAADRFADLGYSDLAVEMSGVRASLSRAWNAIATAEREGR
;
A
#
# COMPACT_ATOMS: atom_id res chain seq x y z
N MET A 1 -25.94 42.36 11.91
CA MET A 1 -24.54 42.00 12.23
C MET A 1 -24.48 40.48 12.32
N ALA A 2 -23.62 39.90 11.49
CA ALA A 2 -23.21 38.50 11.27
C ALA A 2 -23.91 37.36 12.05
N THR A 3 -24.53 36.47 11.28
CA THR A 3 -24.81 35.07 11.59
C THR A 3 -23.49 34.29 11.70
N SER A 4 -23.19 33.74 12.87
CA SER A 4 -22.11 32.76 13.03
C SER A 4 -22.65 31.37 12.69
N GLU A 5 -22.49 30.95 11.43
CA GLU A 5 -22.59 29.56 11.04
C GLU A 5 -21.33 28.82 11.53
N ASP A 6 -21.40 28.31 12.75
CA ASP A 6 -20.48 27.30 13.24
C ASP A 6 -20.79 25.99 12.49
N THR A 7 -20.10 25.78 11.37
CA THR A 7 -20.20 24.53 10.60
C THR A 7 -19.38 23.46 11.33
N PRO A 8 -20.00 22.39 11.87
CA PRO A 8 -19.24 21.31 12.46
C PRO A 8 -18.53 20.55 11.35
N ILE A 9 -17.20 20.53 11.42
CA ILE A 9 -16.34 19.64 10.64
C ILE A 9 -16.73 18.20 11.01
N ALA A 10 -17.43 17.51 10.11
CA ALA A 10 -17.89 16.14 10.36
C ALA A 10 -16.70 15.23 10.72
N PRO A 11 -16.68 14.61 11.91
CA PRO A 11 -15.64 13.69 12.29
C PRO A 11 -15.92 12.35 11.61
N GLY A 12 -14.92 11.81 10.91
CA GLY A 12 -14.91 10.41 10.52
C GLY A 12 -15.40 10.12 9.11
N ALA A 13 -14.73 10.71 8.11
CA ALA A 13 -14.52 9.98 6.86
C ALA A 13 -13.71 8.71 7.20
N LYS A 14 -14.40 7.67 7.69
CA LYS A 14 -13.87 6.33 7.79
C LYS A 14 -13.36 6.01 6.40
N THR A 15 -12.05 5.99 6.22
CA THR A 15 -11.44 5.54 4.98
C THR A 15 -11.94 4.12 4.82
N ARG A 16 -12.98 3.93 3.99
CA ARG A 16 -13.57 2.63 3.74
C ARG A 16 -12.42 1.81 3.20
N GLN A 17 -11.90 0.89 3.99
CA GLN A 17 -10.86 -0.03 3.52
C GLN A 17 -11.50 -0.82 2.39
N VAL A 18 -11.25 -0.39 1.16
CA VAL A 18 -11.65 -1.13 -0.02
C VAL A 18 -10.65 -2.29 -0.11
N PRO A 19 -11.13 -3.54 -0.06
CA PRO A 19 -10.24 -4.68 -0.26
C PRO A 19 -9.47 -4.52 -1.57
N LEU A 20 -8.18 -4.84 -1.57
CA LEU A 20 -7.31 -4.70 -2.75
C LEU A 20 -7.92 -5.33 -4.02
N ARG A 21 -8.67 -6.42 -3.88
CA ARG A 21 -9.36 -7.13 -4.97
C ARG A 21 -10.49 -6.32 -5.64
N ASP A 22 -11.07 -5.36 -4.92
CA ASP A 22 -12.22 -4.56 -5.37
C ASP A 22 -11.76 -3.21 -5.96
N LEU A 23 -10.45 -2.96 -6.02
CA LEU A 23 -9.89 -1.77 -6.64
C LEU A 23 -9.81 -1.97 -8.16
N PRO A 24 -10.43 -1.08 -8.97
CA PRO A 24 -10.31 -1.17 -10.41
C PRO A 24 -8.85 -0.98 -10.82
N ARG A 25 -8.28 -1.97 -11.53
CA ARG A 25 -6.87 -1.98 -11.99
C ARG A 25 -6.50 -0.73 -12.79
N SER A 26 -7.43 -0.21 -13.60
CA SER A 26 -7.25 1.03 -14.37
C SER A 26 -7.14 2.29 -13.50
N ARG A 27 -7.65 2.25 -12.28
CA ARG A 27 -7.68 3.39 -11.35
C ARG A 27 -6.50 3.39 -10.39
N PHE A 28 -5.84 2.24 -10.21
CA PHE A 28 -4.69 2.09 -9.34
C PHE A 28 -3.56 1.32 -10.02
N PRO A 29 -2.92 1.87 -11.07
CA PRO A 29 -1.73 1.28 -11.63
C PRO A 29 -0.64 1.21 -10.54
N LEU A 30 0.09 0.09 -10.52
CA LEU A 30 1.28 -0.04 -9.70
C LEU A 30 2.39 0.72 -10.42
N THR A 31 2.57 2.00 -10.11
CA THR A 31 3.69 2.81 -10.61
C THR A 31 4.96 2.52 -9.81
N PHE A 32 6.14 2.91 -10.32
CA PHE A 32 7.40 2.76 -9.58
C PHE A 32 7.33 3.41 -8.20
N GLU A 33 6.77 4.61 -8.09
CA GLU A 33 6.62 5.34 -6.82
C GLU A 33 5.74 4.56 -5.82
N ARG A 34 4.60 4.04 -6.28
CA ARG A 34 3.71 3.24 -5.43
C ARG A 34 4.34 1.91 -5.05
N TYR A 35 5.04 1.27 -5.97
CA TYR A 35 5.81 0.06 -5.72
C TYR A 35 6.84 0.31 -4.62
N SER A 36 7.69 1.34 -4.76
CA SER A 36 8.74 1.66 -3.80
C SER A 36 8.15 1.91 -2.42
N ARG A 37 7.09 2.73 -2.34
CA ARG A 37 6.43 3.01 -1.07
C ARG A 37 5.86 1.76 -0.41
N LEU A 38 5.21 0.88 -1.16
CA LEU A 38 4.68 -0.38 -0.63
C LEU A 38 5.80 -1.30 -0.17
N TYR A 39 6.89 -1.37 -0.94
CA TYR A 39 8.08 -2.14 -0.60
C TYR A 39 8.65 -1.71 0.76
N ASP A 40 8.88 -0.41 0.94
CA ASP A 40 9.44 0.16 2.17
C ASP A 40 8.48 -0.05 3.37
N GLN A 41 7.18 0.08 3.15
CA GLN A 41 6.17 -0.15 4.20
C GLN A 41 6.13 -1.61 4.66
N ILE A 42 6.28 -2.57 3.74
CA ILE A 42 6.34 -4.00 4.08
C ILE A 42 7.64 -4.32 4.81
N ASP A 43 8.76 -3.72 4.40
CA ASP A 43 10.07 -3.87 5.05
C ASP A 43 10.01 -3.38 6.51
N ALA A 44 9.51 -2.16 6.73
CA ALA A 44 9.34 -1.59 8.06
C ALA A 44 8.37 -2.42 8.94
N ALA A 45 7.35 -3.04 8.35
CA ALA A 45 6.46 -3.95 9.07
C ALA A 45 7.18 -5.23 9.48
N ALA A 46 8.03 -5.80 8.61
CA ALA A 46 8.84 -6.97 8.91
C ALA A 46 9.79 -6.70 10.09
N ASP A 47 10.51 -5.57 10.05
CA ASP A 47 11.37 -5.12 11.15
C ASP A 47 10.59 -5.00 12.45
N ARG A 48 9.40 -4.39 12.39
CA ARG A 48 8.56 -4.23 13.58
C ARG A 48 8.09 -5.56 14.17
N PHE A 49 7.80 -6.56 13.34
CA PHE A 49 7.46 -7.90 13.83
C PHE A 49 8.68 -8.57 14.48
N ALA A 50 9.86 -8.42 13.91
CA ALA A 50 11.10 -8.96 14.48
C ALA A 50 11.41 -8.34 15.85
N ASP A 51 11.30 -7.02 15.98
CA ASP A 51 11.49 -6.28 17.24
C ASP A 51 10.53 -6.76 18.35
N LEU A 52 9.32 -7.16 17.96
CA LEU A 52 8.29 -7.66 18.87
C LEU A 52 8.42 -9.17 19.16
N GLY A 53 9.43 -9.84 18.60
CA GLY A 53 9.66 -11.28 18.77
C GLY A 53 8.79 -12.18 17.88
N TYR A 54 7.98 -11.62 16.98
CA TYR A 54 7.16 -12.37 16.03
C TYR A 54 7.96 -12.72 14.76
N SER A 55 8.98 -13.56 14.94
CA SER A 55 9.92 -13.92 13.86
C SER A 55 9.22 -14.57 12.65
N ASP A 56 8.20 -15.41 12.88
CA ASP A 56 7.44 -16.04 11.80
C ASP A 56 6.71 -15.00 10.93
N LEU A 57 6.08 -14.00 11.55
CA LEU A 57 5.41 -12.90 10.83
C LEU A 57 6.40 -12.00 10.08
N ALA A 58 7.61 -11.78 10.64
CA ALA A 58 8.66 -11.04 9.94
C ALA A 58 9.12 -11.78 8.67
N VAL A 59 9.22 -13.11 8.72
CA VAL A 59 9.52 -13.96 7.56
C VAL A 59 8.38 -13.90 6.53
N GLU A 60 7.13 -13.97 6.97
CA GLU A 60 5.97 -13.82 6.08
C GLU A 60 5.98 -12.47 5.34
N MET A 61 6.24 -11.37 6.05
CA MET A 61 6.34 -10.04 5.43
C MET A 61 7.49 -9.95 4.42
N SER A 62 8.63 -10.57 4.72
CA SER A 62 9.74 -10.68 3.77
C SER A 62 9.31 -11.44 2.49
N GLY A 63 8.49 -12.47 2.62
CA GLY A 63 7.90 -13.20 1.49
C GLY A 63 6.92 -12.35 0.66
N VAL A 64 6.10 -11.51 1.33
CA VAL A 64 5.22 -10.54 0.66
C VAL A 64 6.06 -9.52 -0.13
N ARG A 65 7.13 -8.99 0.47
CA ARG A 65 8.07 -8.06 -0.18
C ARG A 65 8.70 -8.66 -1.44
N ALA A 66 9.16 -9.91 -1.35
CA ALA A 66 9.72 -10.63 -2.50
C ALA A 66 8.69 -10.82 -3.63
N SER A 67 7.44 -11.13 -3.26
CA SER A 67 6.35 -11.29 -4.23
C SER A 67 5.99 -9.98 -4.93
N LEU A 68 6.00 -8.85 -4.20
CA LEU A 68 5.80 -7.52 -4.76
C LEU A 68 6.92 -7.15 -5.74
N SER A 69 8.17 -7.41 -5.39
CA SER A 69 9.33 -7.18 -6.28
C SER A 69 9.23 -7.99 -7.57
N ARG A 70 8.83 -9.27 -7.48
CA ARG A 70 8.58 -10.10 -8.66
C ARG A 70 7.48 -9.52 -9.56
N ALA A 71 6.37 -9.07 -8.97
CA ALA A 71 5.26 -8.48 -9.71
C ALA A 71 5.68 -7.20 -10.44
N TRP A 72 6.43 -6.31 -9.77
CA TRP A 72 6.97 -5.10 -10.39
C TRP A 72 7.94 -5.41 -11.54
N ASN A 73 8.84 -6.38 -11.35
CA ASN A 73 9.77 -6.78 -12.42
C ASN A 73 9.04 -7.31 -13.66
N ALA A 74 7.93 -8.03 -13.47
CA ALA A 74 7.10 -8.49 -14.59
C ALA A 74 6.44 -7.33 -15.34
N ILE A 75 5.90 -6.35 -14.62
CA ILE A 75 5.31 -5.13 -15.21
C ILE A 75 6.37 -4.35 -15.98
N ALA A 76 7.51 -4.03 -15.33
CA ALA A 76 8.59 -3.27 -15.96
C ALA A 76 9.17 -3.98 -17.20
N THR A 77 9.16 -5.31 -17.21
CA THR A 77 9.58 -6.10 -18.38
C THR A 77 8.55 -6.03 -19.50
N ALA A 78 7.26 -6.18 -19.20
CA ALA A 78 6.19 -6.01 -20.18
C ALA A 78 6.20 -4.59 -20.80
N GLU A 79 6.39 -3.56 -19.98
CA GLU A 79 6.49 -2.17 -20.44
C GLU A 79 7.69 -1.93 -21.37
N ARG A 80 8.87 -2.48 -21.04
CA ARG A 80 10.07 -2.38 -21.90
C ARG A 80 9.91 -3.09 -23.24
N GLU A 81 9.13 -4.16 -23.26
CA GLU A 81 8.87 -4.95 -24.46
C GLU A 81 7.65 -4.46 -25.26
N GLY A 82 6.96 -3.41 -24.78
CA GLY A 82 5.79 -2.83 -25.45
C GLY A 82 4.56 -3.75 -25.47
N ARG A 83 4.41 -4.62 -24.45
CA ARG A 83 3.29 -5.55 -24.30
C ARG A 83 2.10 -4.95 -23.55
#